data_AF-A0A652JZI2-F1
#
_entry.id   AF-A0A652JZI2-F1
#
_cell.length_a   1.000
_cell.length_b   1.000
_cell.length_c   1.000
_cell.angle_alpha   90.00
_cell.angle_beta   90.00
_cell.angle_gamma   90.00
#
_symmetry.space_group_name_H-M   'P 1'
#
loop_
_entity.id
_entity.type
_entity.pdbx_description
1 polymer ?
#
loop_
_entity_poly.entity_id
_entity_poly.type
_entity_poly.pdbx_seq_one_letter_code
_entity_poly.pdbx_strand_id
1 'polypeptide(L)'
;MGISARELAAATPASRDRYVDLLRVASLSVVVLGHWLMAAVTTDGQVGNLLAVVPGLQAATWLFQVMPVFFFVGGFSHALAHRSRPRYAAFLRARLQRLLRPTMVFVGVWGAAALVLQLSGADGGLTGVALRLVTQPLWFIGIYLAMVAFTPPLLRLHERWGWGAFAALAGGAVAVDVLRFAADVPFVEFLNFAFVWLAVHQLGFLRADGMIRRPAPLAGAGLLGAAALVALGPYPLSMVGMPGEKVSNMAPPTLALLCHGLWMVGAVELLRGPGTRLVARAGVWRAVVTANGVAMTAFLWHLTAMLGVYGALLGLDRELPAPATGAWWAQVPLRLLAAALLTALLVAAFRRFEAPVPAAPSTGAGGPAAAVGITLALLGVLGLSLTGFAGLLDGHSATLIAVPVTAPAAVGLALAGWLLVERAGRGGSR
;
A
#
# COMPACT_ATOMS: atom_id res chain seq x y z
N MET A 1 9.50 -0.65 -33.76
CA MET A 1 8.38 0.26 -34.12
C MET A 1 7.49 0.43 -32.91
N GLY A 2 7.58 1.58 -32.24
CA GLY A 2 6.78 1.89 -31.06
C GLY A 2 5.37 2.29 -31.49
N ILE A 3 4.36 1.63 -30.94
CA ILE A 3 2.94 1.98 -31.12
C ILE A 3 2.77 3.48 -30.81
N SER A 4 2.18 4.23 -31.74
CA SER A 4 2.05 5.67 -31.63
C SER A 4 1.12 6.05 -30.47
N ALA A 5 1.29 7.24 -29.91
CA ALA A 5 0.46 7.72 -28.80
C ALA A 5 -1.04 7.77 -29.15
N ARG A 6 -1.39 7.91 -30.44
CA ARG A 6 -2.76 7.84 -30.94
C ARG A 6 -3.30 6.42 -30.98
N GLU A 7 -2.48 5.45 -31.39
CA GLU A 7 -2.87 4.03 -31.40
C GLU A 7 -3.03 3.48 -29.98
N LEU A 8 -2.17 3.89 -29.03
CA LEU A 8 -2.35 3.54 -27.61
C LEU A 8 -3.61 4.18 -27.00
N ALA A 9 -3.97 5.39 -27.43
CA ALA A 9 -5.20 6.07 -27.00
C ALA A 9 -6.45 5.45 -27.63
N ALA A 10 -6.38 4.99 -28.89
CA ALA A 10 -7.45 4.33 -29.63
C ALA A 10 -7.65 2.86 -29.20
N ALA A 11 -6.58 2.17 -28.81
CA ALA A 11 -6.62 0.80 -28.29
C ALA A 11 -7.00 0.72 -26.81
N THR A 12 -7.09 1.85 -26.10
CA THR A 12 -7.56 1.87 -24.71
C THR A 12 -9.09 1.66 -24.70
N PRO A 13 -9.62 0.59 -24.09
CA PRO A 13 -11.06 0.33 -24.06
C PRO A 13 -11.81 1.52 -23.45
N ALA A 14 -12.98 1.86 -24.01
CA ALA A 14 -13.86 2.91 -23.49
C ALA A 14 -14.29 2.71 -22.02
N SER A 15 -14.12 1.48 -21.49
CA SER A 15 -14.37 1.11 -20.10
C SER A 15 -13.24 1.48 -19.12
N ARG A 16 -12.08 1.97 -19.59
CA ARG A 16 -10.93 2.32 -18.73
C ARG A 16 -10.95 3.80 -18.34
N ASP A 17 -11.30 4.08 -17.09
CA ASP A 17 -11.26 5.43 -16.54
C ASP A 17 -9.81 5.91 -16.36
N ARG A 18 -9.36 6.80 -17.26
CA ARG A 18 -7.99 7.35 -17.26
C ARG A 18 -7.69 8.17 -16.00
N TYR A 19 -8.71 8.79 -15.39
CA TYR A 19 -8.53 9.58 -14.19
C TYR A 19 -8.23 8.70 -12.98
N VAL A 20 -8.91 7.55 -12.87
CA VAL A 20 -8.63 6.55 -11.83
C VAL A 20 -7.20 6.02 -11.94
N ASP A 21 -6.70 5.79 -13.16
CA ASP A 21 -5.31 5.37 -13.37
C ASP A 21 -4.29 6.46 -13.00
N LEU A 22 -4.61 7.73 -13.24
CA LEU A 22 -3.80 8.86 -12.75
C LEU A 22 -3.77 8.86 -11.23
N LEU A 23 -4.91 8.74 -10.57
CA LEU A 23 -4.99 8.73 -9.10
C LEU A 23 -4.16 7.59 -8.50
N ARG A 24 -4.15 6.42 -9.13
CA ARG A 24 -3.28 5.30 -8.69
C ARG A 24 -1.79 5.68 -8.77
N VAL A 25 -1.36 6.22 -9.90
CA VAL A 25 0.06 6.58 -10.09
C VAL A 25 0.45 7.73 -9.17
N ALA A 26 -0.39 8.75 -9.06
CA ALA A 26 -0.17 9.91 -8.21
C ALA A 26 -0.08 9.49 -6.74
N SER A 27 -1.03 8.69 -6.25
CA SER A 27 -1.01 8.22 -4.86
C SER A 27 0.23 7.39 -4.55
N LEU A 28 0.62 6.47 -5.44
CA LEU A 28 1.83 5.68 -5.24
C LEU A 28 3.10 6.53 -5.29
N SER A 29 3.16 7.51 -6.19
CA SER A 29 4.31 8.42 -6.31
C SER A 29 4.48 9.27 -5.05
N VAL A 30 3.38 9.79 -4.49
CA VAL A 30 3.41 10.56 -3.23
C VAL A 30 3.86 9.68 -2.06
N VAL A 31 3.43 8.41 -1.99
CA VAL A 31 3.91 7.47 -0.96
C VAL A 31 5.43 7.25 -1.08
N VAL A 32 5.93 6.98 -2.29
CA VAL A 32 7.36 6.77 -2.53
C VAL A 32 8.19 8.01 -2.16
N LEU A 33 7.78 9.18 -2.64
CA LEU A 33 8.44 10.46 -2.34
C LEU A 33 8.37 10.79 -0.84
N GLY A 34 7.22 10.51 -0.21
CA GLY A 34 7.01 10.68 1.22
C GLY A 34 7.97 9.84 2.03
N HIS A 35 8.13 8.54 1.72
CA HIS A 35 9.10 7.68 2.39
C HIS A 35 10.55 8.17 2.22
N TRP A 36 10.93 8.63 1.02
CA TRP A 36 12.27 9.17 0.80
C TRP A 36 12.52 10.49 1.53
N LEU A 37 11.50 11.33 1.68
CA LEU A 37 11.61 12.59 2.39
C LEU A 37 11.62 12.39 3.92
N MET A 38 10.78 11.48 4.43
CA MET A 38 10.68 11.18 5.85
C MET A 38 11.92 10.45 6.39
N ALA A 39 12.58 9.63 5.57
CA ALA A 39 13.83 8.98 5.94
C ALA A 39 14.90 10.03 6.25
N ALA A 40 15.22 10.18 7.53
CA ALA A 40 16.22 11.13 8.03
C ALA A 40 17.33 10.35 8.74
N VAL A 41 18.40 10.03 8.03
CA VAL A 41 19.57 9.35 8.61
C VAL A 41 20.47 10.38 9.29
N THR A 42 20.81 10.13 10.57
CA THR A 42 21.71 10.99 11.34
C THR A 42 23.18 10.70 11.02
N THR A 43 24.07 11.57 11.49
CA THR A 43 25.54 11.43 11.37
C THR A 43 26.05 10.10 11.91
N ASP A 44 25.40 9.57 12.94
CA ASP A 44 25.80 8.32 13.62
C ASP A 44 25.19 7.08 12.94
N GLY A 45 24.63 7.25 11.73
CA GLY A 45 23.97 6.20 10.98
C GLY A 45 22.62 5.76 11.56
N GLN A 46 22.00 6.51 12.45
CA GLN A 46 20.67 6.15 12.96
C GLN A 46 19.58 6.61 11.99
N VAL A 47 18.66 5.72 11.64
CA VAL A 47 17.53 6.05 10.77
C VAL A 47 16.41 6.67 11.60
N GLY A 48 16.25 7.99 11.49
CA GLY A 48 15.19 8.78 12.10
C GLY A 48 14.06 9.14 11.12
N ASN A 49 13.11 9.93 11.63
CA ASN A 49 11.94 10.41 10.88
C ASN A 49 11.89 11.95 10.89
N LEU A 50 11.89 12.58 9.71
CA LEU A 50 11.81 14.04 9.56
C LEU A 50 10.61 14.66 10.30
N LEU A 51 9.47 13.99 10.31
CA LEU A 51 8.26 14.49 10.98
C LEU A 51 8.40 14.54 12.51
N ALA A 52 9.33 13.76 13.07
CA ALA A 52 9.65 13.80 14.50
C ALA A 52 10.63 14.94 14.80
N VAL A 53 11.52 15.26 13.85
CA VAL A 53 12.47 16.39 13.95
C VAL A 53 11.76 17.73 13.77
N VAL A 54 10.79 17.81 12.87
CA VAL A 54 10.01 19.03 12.58
C VAL A 54 8.51 18.76 12.77
N PRO A 55 7.98 18.82 14.00
CA PRO A 55 6.59 18.48 14.30
C PRO A 55 5.56 19.28 13.48
N GLY A 56 5.87 20.52 13.10
CA GLY A 56 5.01 21.33 12.23
C GLY A 56 4.71 20.69 10.86
N LEU A 57 5.58 19.80 10.37
CA LEU A 57 5.36 19.06 9.12
C LEU A 57 4.31 17.96 9.27
N GLN A 58 3.92 17.57 10.49
CA GLN A 58 2.86 16.57 10.70
C GLN A 58 1.52 17.03 10.11
N ALA A 59 1.22 18.34 10.13
CA ALA A 59 0.02 18.88 9.48
C ALA A 59 0.03 18.63 7.95
N ALA A 60 1.21 18.58 7.32
CA ALA A 60 1.33 18.28 5.90
C ALA A 60 0.85 16.86 5.56
N THR A 61 0.84 15.94 6.53
CA THR A 61 0.31 14.58 6.34
C THR A 61 -1.18 14.58 5.98
N TRP A 62 -1.92 15.65 6.30
CA TRP A 62 -3.33 15.78 5.90
C TRP A 62 -3.52 15.92 4.39
N LEU A 63 -2.50 16.41 3.69
CA LEU A 63 -2.50 16.49 2.23
C LEU A 63 -1.78 15.30 1.59
N PHE A 64 -0.66 14.86 2.21
CA PHE A 64 0.23 13.87 1.61
C PHE A 64 -0.05 12.41 2.03
N GLN A 65 -0.88 12.17 3.05
CA GLN A 65 -1.31 10.81 3.41
C GLN A 65 -2.39 10.32 2.43
N VAL A 66 -1.97 10.01 1.20
CA VAL A 66 -2.84 9.68 0.07
C VAL A 66 -3.30 8.22 0.02
N MET A 67 -2.95 7.41 1.03
CA MET A 67 -3.34 6.00 1.09
C MET A 67 -4.86 5.77 0.92
N PRO A 68 -5.76 6.59 1.50
CA PRO A 68 -7.19 6.43 1.24
C PRO A 68 -7.57 6.55 -0.24
N VAL A 69 -6.91 7.43 -1.00
CA VAL A 69 -7.15 7.59 -2.45
C VAL A 69 -6.77 6.31 -3.20
N PHE A 70 -5.67 5.66 -2.83
CA PHE A 70 -5.25 4.42 -3.47
C PHE A 70 -6.28 3.31 -3.25
N PHE A 71 -6.78 3.16 -2.02
CA PHE A 71 -7.77 2.13 -1.70
C PHE A 71 -9.15 2.41 -2.30
N PHE A 72 -9.55 3.68 -2.37
CA PHE A 72 -10.72 4.13 -3.14
C PHE A 72 -10.63 3.71 -4.62
N VAL A 73 -9.50 4.00 -5.27
CA VAL A 73 -9.21 3.56 -6.64
C VAL A 73 -9.20 2.03 -6.76
N GLY A 74 -8.68 1.35 -5.74
CA GLY A 74 -8.75 -0.10 -5.59
C GLY A 74 -10.18 -0.62 -5.61
N GLY A 75 -11.08 -0.01 -4.84
CA GLY A 75 -12.52 -0.28 -4.80
C GLY A 75 -13.15 -0.24 -6.18
N PHE A 76 -13.03 0.91 -6.84
CA PHE A 76 -13.53 1.10 -8.20
C PHE A 76 -13.01 0.01 -9.16
N SER A 77 -11.70 -0.24 -9.13
CA SER A 77 -11.05 -1.21 -10.01
C SER A 77 -11.42 -2.67 -9.70
N HIS A 78 -11.71 -2.99 -8.45
CA HIS A 78 -12.11 -4.32 -8.00
C HIS A 78 -13.57 -4.61 -8.35
N ALA A 79 -14.48 -3.65 -8.18
CA ALA A 79 -15.87 -3.78 -8.62
C ALA A 79 -15.97 -4.10 -10.11
N LEU A 80 -15.33 -3.27 -10.96
CA LEU A 80 -15.36 -3.48 -12.42
C LEU A 80 -14.71 -4.82 -12.82
N ALA A 81 -13.61 -5.20 -12.19
CA ALA A 81 -12.95 -6.47 -12.50
C ALA A 81 -13.75 -7.69 -12.03
N HIS A 82 -14.39 -7.64 -10.87
CA HIS A 82 -15.23 -8.73 -10.41
C HIS A 82 -16.46 -8.88 -11.29
N ARG A 83 -17.11 -7.77 -11.69
CA ARG A 83 -18.22 -7.79 -12.67
C ARG A 83 -17.78 -8.40 -14.01
N SER A 84 -16.55 -8.13 -14.46
CA SER A 84 -16.00 -8.76 -15.68
C SER A 84 -15.62 -10.24 -15.52
N ARG A 85 -15.40 -10.70 -14.28
CA ARG A 85 -14.92 -12.06 -13.94
C ARG A 85 -15.60 -12.50 -12.64
N PRO A 86 -16.89 -12.88 -12.67
CA PRO A 86 -17.68 -13.10 -11.47
C PRO A 86 -17.25 -14.33 -10.65
N ARG A 87 -16.50 -15.26 -11.26
CA ARG A 87 -15.99 -16.44 -10.55
C ARG A 87 -14.86 -16.04 -9.59
N TYR A 88 -15.06 -16.31 -8.30
CA TYR A 88 -14.14 -15.94 -7.21
C TYR A 88 -12.67 -16.32 -7.49
N ALA A 89 -12.41 -17.60 -7.78
CA ALA A 89 -11.05 -18.09 -8.01
C ALA A 89 -10.36 -17.44 -9.24
N ALA A 90 -11.12 -17.18 -10.32
CA ALA A 90 -10.60 -16.53 -11.52
C ALA A 90 -10.28 -15.04 -11.26
N PHE A 91 -11.15 -14.34 -10.54
CA PHE A 91 -10.94 -12.96 -10.10
C PHE A 91 -9.71 -12.85 -9.20
N LEU A 92 -9.62 -13.69 -8.17
CA LEU A 92 -8.48 -13.71 -7.25
C LEU A 92 -7.18 -13.98 -7.98
N ARG A 93 -7.10 -15.05 -8.79
CA ARG A 93 -5.87 -15.42 -9.50
C ARG A 93 -5.35 -14.27 -10.37
N ALA A 94 -6.22 -13.63 -11.15
CA ALA A 94 -5.81 -12.54 -12.04
C ALA A 94 -5.23 -11.34 -11.27
N ARG A 95 -5.76 -11.04 -10.08
CA ARG A 95 -5.27 -9.95 -9.23
C ARG A 95 -4.00 -10.34 -8.47
N LEU A 96 -3.98 -11.53 -7.88
CA LEU A 96 -2.88 -12.02 -7.07
C LEU A 96 -1.63 -12.29 -7.91
N GLN A 97 -1.74 -12.81 -9.13
CA GLN A 97 -0.56 -13.03 -9.97
C GLN A 97 0.21 -11.73 -10.26
N ARG A 98 -0.50 -10.63 -10.52
CA ARG A 98 0.14 -9.32 -10.78
C ARG A 98 0.81 -8.73 -9.55
N LEU A 99 0.38 -9.14 -8.36
CA LEU A 99 0.76 -8.52 -7.09
C LEU A 99 1.77 -9.37 -6.31
N LEU A 100 1.46 -10.65 -6.12
CA LEU A 100 2.31 -11.60 -5.42
C LEU A 100 3.57 -11.94 -6.21
N ARG A 101 3.53 -12.05 -7.54
CA ARG A 101 4.72 -12.43 -8.31
C ARG A 101 5.93 -11.48 -8.09
N PRO A 102 5.81 -10.15 -8.28
CA PRO A 102 6.92 -9.25 -7.97
C PRO A 102 7.24 -9.23 -6.47
N THR A 103 6.23 -9.39 -5.60
CA THR A 103 6.43 -9.46 -4.14
C THR A 103 7.26 -10.67 -3.74
N MET A 104 7.01 -11.86 -4.29
CA MET A 104 7.76 -13.08 -3.98
C MET A 104 9.20 -13.02 -4.50
N VAL A 105 9.43 -12.34 -5.62
CA VAL A 105 10.80 -12.08 -6.10
C VAL A 105 11.53 -11.17 -5.12
N PHE A 106 10.88 -10.08 -4.69
CA PHE A 106 11.44 -9.18 -3.67
C PHE A 106 11.76 -9.91 -2.37
N VAL A 107 10.83 -10.73 -1.86
CA VAL A 107 10.98 -11.57 -0.66
C VAL A 107 12.15 -12.54 -0.83
N GLY A 108 12.28 -13.18 -2.00
CA GLY A 108 13.37 -14.12 -2.27
C GLY A 108 14.73 -13.44 -2.32
N VAL A 109 14.85 -12.27 -2.97
CA VAL A 109 16.12 -11.53 -3.05
C VAL A 109 16.54 -11.03 -1.67
N TRP A 110 15.65 -10.39 -0.91
CA TRP A 110 15.96 -9.90 0.42
C TRP A 110 16.16 -11.02 1.45
N GLY A 111 15.42 -12.12 1.33
CA GLY A 111 15.64 -13.31 2.15
C GLY A 111 17.01 -13.93 1.91
N ALA A 112 17.46 -14.03 0.65
CA ALA A 112 18.80 -14.48 0.32
C ALA A 112 19.88 -13.52 0.84
N ALA A 113 19.69 -12.20 0.66
CA ALA A 113 20.61 -11.19 1.20
C ALA A 113 20.71 -11.26 2.73
N ALA A 114 19.59 -11.41 3.42
CA ALA A 114 19.54 -11.56 4.88
C ALA A 114 20.29 -12.81 5.35
N LEU A 115 20.13 -13.93 4.63
CA LEU A 115 20.83 -15.17 4.94
C LEU A 115 22.35 -15.02 4.77
N VAL A 116 22.80 -14.42 3.67
CA VAL A 116 24.22 -14.16 3.43
C VAL A 116 24.81 -13.26 4.52
N LEU A 117 24.13 -12.18 4.89
CA LEU A 117 24.59 -11.25 5.92
C LEU A 117 24.75 -11.94 7.29
N GLN A 118 23.76 -12.72 7.72
CA GLN A 118 23.82 -13.46 8.99
C GLN A 118 24.91 -14.54 8.98
N LEU A 119 25.05 -15.30 7.89
CA LEU A 119 26.12 -16.30 7.77
C LEU A 119 27.52 -15.68 7.74
N SER A 120 27.64 -14.41 7.32
CA SER A 120 28.90 -13.67 7.35
C SER A 120 29.19 -12.94 8.68
N GLY A 121 28.26 -12.98 9.65
CA GLY A 121 28.38 -12.23 10.92
C GLY A 121 28.29 -10.71 10.75
N ALA A 122 27.71 -10.24 9.64
CA ALA A 122 27.52 -8.82 9.32
C ALA A 122 26.09 -8.34 9.63
N ASP A 123 25.36 -9.11 10.44
CA ASP A 123 24.02 -8.83 10.93
C ASP A 123 24.08 -7.93 12.16
N GLY A 124 24.04 -6.62 11.95
CA GLY A 124 24.12 -5.68 13.05
C GLY A 124 23.97 -4.22 12.62
N GLY A 125 23.46 -3.39 13.53
CA GLY A 125 23.30 -1.96 13.30
C GLY A 125 22.44 -1.64 12.07
N LEU A 126 23.05 -0.98 11.09
CA LEU A 126 22.40 -0.50 9.87
C LEU A 126 21.82 -1.61 8.98
N THR A 127 22.48 -2.76 8.89
CA THR A 127 22.01 -3.87 8.04
C THR A 127 20.74 -4.50 8.64
N GLY A 128 20.70 -4.68 9.96
CA GLY A 128 19.51 -5.14 10.68
C GLY A 128 18.33 -4.17 10.54
N VAL A 129 18.58 -2.85 10.63
CA VAL A 129 17.57 -1.82 10.40
C VAL A 129 17.06 -1.86 8.96
N ALA A 130 17.96 -1.98 7.98
CA ALA A 130 17.59 -2.11 6.57
C ALA A 130 16.69 -3.34 6.33
N LEU A 131 17.05 -4.50 6.88
CA LEU A 131 16.30 -5.75 6.75
C LEU A 131 14.89 -5.70 7.37
N ARG A 132 14.63 -4.79 8.32
CA ARG A 132 13.29 -4.53 8.86
C ARG A 132 12.54 -3.46 8.06
N LEU A 133 13.22 -2.38 7.67
CA LEU A 133 12.58 -1.26 6.97
C LEU A 133 12.10 -1.64 5.57
N VAL A 134 12.83 -2.48 4.85
CA VAL A 134 12.47 -2.85 3.46
C VAL A 134 11.20 -3.70 3.40
N THR A 135 10.91 -4.48 4.42
CA THR A 135 9.69 -5.30 4.49
C THR A 135 8.51 -4.54 5.08
N GLN A 136 8.74 -3.43 5.79
CA GLN A 136 7.67 -2.68 6.43
C GLN A 136 6.54 -2.35 5.45
N PRO A 137 6.76 -1.76 4.24
CA PRO A 137 5.67 -1.44 3.31
C PRO A 137 4.86 -2.65 2.79
N LEU A 138 5.29 -3.89 3.05
CA LEU A 138 4.51 -5.07 2.69
C LEU A 138 3.17 -5.14 3.44
N TRP A 139 3.02 -4.45 4.58
CA TRP A 139 1.74 -4.37 5.30
C TRP A 139 0.60 -3.87 4.38
N PHE A 140 0.91 -2.86 3.56
CA PHE A 140 0.00 -2.28 2.58
C PHE A 140 -0.44 -3.30 1.54
N ILE A 141 0.48 -4.15 1.08
CA ILE A 141 0.16 -5.25 0.17
C ILE A 141 -0.76 -6.25 0.86
N GLY A 142 -0.49 -6.62 2.12
CA GLY A 142 -1.33 -7.52 2.89
C GLY A 142 -2.77 -7.01 3.01
N ILE A 143 -2.96 -5.72 3.30
CA ILE A 143 -4.29 -5.10 3.34
C ILE A 143 -4.94 -5.05 1.97
N TYR A 144 -4.19 -4.75 0.91
CA TYR A 144 -4.73 -4.76 -0.44
C TYR A 144 -5.20 -6.17 -0.85
N LEU A 145 -4.47 -7.23 -0.46
CA LEU A 145 -4.92 -8.61 -0.63
C LEU A 145 -6.23 -8.88 0.11
N ALA A 146 -6.38 -8.35 1.33
CA ALA A 146 -7.62 -8.44 2.10
C ALA A 146 -8.78 -7.83 1.30
N MET A 147 -8.60 -6.63 0.76
CA MET A 147 -9.61 -5.96 -0.06
C MET A 147 -10.00 -6.76 -1.29
N VAL A 148 -9.02 -7.37 -1.98
CA VAL A 148 -9.31 -8.27 -3.10
C VAL A 148 -10.14 -9.47 -2.62
N ALA A 149 -9.76 -10.09 -1.50
CA ALA A 149 -10.48 -11.24 -0.93
C ALA A 149 -11.93 -10.92 -0.57
N PHE A 150 -12.16 -9.75 0.04
CA PHE A 150 -13.47 -9.28 0.51
C PHE A 150 -14.30 -8.56 -0.55
N THR A 151 -13.74 -8.27 -1.74
CA THR A 151 -14.47 -7.57 -2.81
C THR A 151 -15.80 -8.26 -3.13
N PRO A 152 -15.89 -9.59 -3.36
CA PRO A 152 -17.15 -10.22 -3.75
C PRO A 152 -18.27 -10.15 -2.70
N PRO A 153 -18.05 -10.48 -1.41
CA PRO A 153 -19.10 -10.31 -0.40
C PRO A 153 -19.46 -8.83 -0.17
N LEU A 154 -18.49 -7.91 -0.16
CA LEU A 154 -18.76 -6.49 0.00
C LEU A 154 -19.52 -5.91 -1.18
N LEU A 155 -19.24 -6.35 -2.41
CA LEU A 155 -19.96 -5.91 -3.59
C LEU A 155 -21.42 -6.41 -3.58
N ARG A 156 -21.69 -7.62 -3.08
CA ARG A 156 -23.08 -8.08 -2.87
C ARG A 156 -23.81 -7.24 -1.83
N LEU A 157 -23.12 -6.86 -0.75
CA LEU A 157 -23.69 -5.97 0.27
C LEU A 157 -23.94 -4.57 -0.31
N HIS A 158 -23.01 -4.07 -1.12
CA HIS A 158 -23.11 -2.81 -1.85
C HIS A 158 -24.32 -2.79 -2.79
N GLU A 159 -24.51 -3.84 -3.59
CA GLU A 159 -25.62 -3.93 -4.54
C GLU A 159 -26.98 -3.98 -3.85
N ARG A 160 -27.03 -4.47 -2.60
CA ARG A 160 -28.26 -4.51 -1.79
C ARG A 160 -28.54 -3.21 -1.03
N TRP A 161 -27.52 -2.57 -0.47
CA TRP A 161 -27.68 -1.48 0.52
C TRP A 161 -26.99 -0.16 0.14
N GLY A 162 -26.13 -0.15 -0.88
CA GLY A 162 -25.37 1.03 -1.32
C GLY A 162 -24.61 1.69 -0.16
N TRP A 163 -24.98 2.93 0.17
CA TRP A 163 -24.43 3.67 1.31
C TRP A 163 -24.63 2.98 2.66
N GLY A 164 -25.64 2.11 2.81
CA GLY A 164 -25.83 1.32 4.03
C GLY A 164 -24.67 0.36 4.31
N ALA A 165 -24.05 -0.20 3.26
CA ALA A 165 -22.84 -1.03 3.41
C ALA A 165 -21.65 -0.22 3.93
N PHE A 166 -21.48 1.01 3.43
CA PHE A 166 -20.48 1.95 3.94
C PHE A 166 -20.76 2.34 5.40
N ALA A 167 -22.02 2.65 5.72
CA ALA A 167 -22.42 3.03 7.08
C ALA A 167 -22.18 1.90 8.09
N ALA A 168 -22.40 0.63 7.71
CA ALA A 168 -22.11 -0.51 8.56
C ALA A 168 -20.60 -0.65 8.86
N LEU A 169 -19.74 -0.47 7.85
CA LEU A 169 -18.28 -0.50 8.05
C LEU A 169 -17.79 0.68 8.89
N ALA A 170 -18.32 1.88 8.63
CA ALA A 170 -18.01 3.08 9.41
C ALA A 170 -18.48 2.93 10.87
N GLY A 171 -19.68 2.39 11.09
CA GLY A 171 -20.21 2.09 12.43
C GLY A 171 -19.37 1.04 13.17
N GLY A 172 -18.86 0.04 12.47
CA GLY A 172 -17.89 -0.92 13.01
C GLY A 172 -16.60 -0.23 13.45
N ALA A 173 -16.07 0.71 12.65
CA ALA A 173 -14.88 1.47 13.03
C ALA A 173 -15.10 2.36 14.26
N VAL A 174 -16.28 3.01 14.36
CA VAL A 174 -16.67 3.77 15.55
C VAL A 174 -16.74 2.86 16.77
N ALA A 175 -17.38 1.69 16.66
CA ALA A 175 -17.51 0.74 17.76
C ALA A 175 -16.13 0.25 18.25
N VAL A 176 -15.21 -0.04 17.33
CA VAL A 176 -13.84 -0.43 17.67
C VAL A 176 -13.10 0.69 18.41
N ASP A 177 -13.16 1.93 17.92
CA ASP A 177 -12.48 3.04 18.60
C ASP A 177 -13.10 3.34 19.97
N VAL A 178 -14.42 3.21 20.13
CA VAL A 178 -15.07 3.32 21.45
C VAL A 178 -14.59 2.21 22.39
N LEU A 179 -14.56 0.95 21.94
CA LEU A 179 -14.05 -0.16 22.77
C LEU A 179 -12.57 0.01 23.11
N ARG A 180 -11.78 0.55 22.18
CA ARG A 180 -10.35 0.82 22.35
C ARG A 180 -10.09 1.93 23.37
N PHE A 181 -10.77 3.08 23.24
CA PHE A 181 -10.44 4.29 24.01
C PHE A 181 -11.28 4.47 25.27
N ALA A 182 -12.50 3.91 25.34
CA ALA A 182 -13.38 4.07 26.48
C ALA A 182 -13.44 2.82 27.37
N ALA A 183 -13.14 1.63 26.83
CA ALA A 183 -13.22 0.37 27.55
C ALA A 183 -11.88 -0.40 27.63
N ASP A 184 -10.80 0.17 27.07
CA ASP A 184 -9.44 -0.41 27.05
C ASP A 184 -9.40 -1.90 26.68
N VAL A 185 -10.28 -2.33 25.77
CA VAL A 185 -10.37 -3.74 25.36
C VAL A 185 -9.14 -4.10 24.53
N PRO A 186 -8.29 -5.04 24.96
CA PRO A 186 -7.03 -5.33 24.29
C PRO A 186 -7.27 -5.99 22.92
N PHE A 187 -6.43 -5.64 21.95
CA PHE A 187 -6.41 -6.18 20.58
C PHE A 187 -7.63 -5.84 19.71
N VAL A 188 -8.66 -5.16 20.22
CA VAL A 188 -9.85 -4.78 19.43
C VAL A 188 -9.48 -3.81 18.31
N GLU A 189 -8.47 -2.98 18.53
CA GLU A 189 -7.98 -1.97 17.60
C GLU A 189 -7.55 -2.55 16.25
N PHE A 190 -7.09 -3.81 16.22
CA PHE A 190 -6.67 -4.46 14.98
C PHE A 190 -7.83 -4.69 14.02
N LEU A 191 -9.08 -4.72 14.50
CA LEU A 191 -10.26 -4.81 13.64
C LEU A 191 -10.41 -3.59 12.73
N ASN A 192 -9.87 -2.42 13.11
CA ASN A 192 -9.91 -1.24 12.24
C ASN A 192 -9.03 -1.36 11.00
N PHE A 193 -8.03 -2.25 10.98
CA PHE A 193 -7.36 -2.59 9.71
C PHE A 193 -8.34 -3.15 8.69
N ALA A 194 -9.41 -3.82 9.13
CA ALA A 194 -10.49 -4.22 8.25
C ALA A 194 -11.50 -3.07 8.07
N PHE A 195 -12.16 -2.60 9.13
CA PHE A 195 -13.31 -1.70 9.00
C PHE A 195 -12.99 -0.38 8.30
N VAL A 196 -11.94 0.33 8.71
CA VAL A 196 -11.59 1.65 8.13
C VAL A 196 -11.19 1.51 6.66
N TRP A 197 -10.29 0.57 6.37
CA TRP A 197 -9.78 0.40 5.01
C TRP A 197 -10.83 -0.17 4.07
N LEU A 198 -11.67 -1.10 4.52
CA LEU A 198 -12.80 -1.60 3.73
C LEU A 198 -13.88 -0.52 3.53
N ALA A 199 -14.11 0.37 4.51
CA ALA A 199 -15.02 1.51 4.34
C ALA A 199 -14.51 2.48 3.26
N VAL A 200 -13.21 2.79 3.25
CA VAL A 200 -12.61 3.63 2.20
C VAL A 200 -12.66 2.92 0.84
N HIS A 201 -12.41 1.60 0.81
CA HIS A 201 -12.54 0.78 -0.40
C HIS A 201 -13.98 0.80 -0.96
N GLN A 202 -14.98 0.74 -0.07
CA GLN A 202 -16.41 0.80 -0.40
C GLN A 202 -16.80 2.10 -1.12
N LEU A 203 -16.15 3.23 -0.81
CA LEU A 203 -16.34 4.49 -1.54
C LEU A 203 -16.02 4.33 -3.03
N GLY A 204 -15.08 3.46 -3.38
CA GLY A 204 -14.77 3.12 -4.77
C GLY A 204 -15.93 2.42 -5.49
N PHE A 205 -16.69 1.58 -4.79
CA PHE A 205 -17.90 0.95 -5.35
C PHE A 205 -19.01 1.98 -5.56
N LEU A 206 -19.22 2.86 -4.57
CA LEU A 206 -20.14 4.00 -4.66
C LEU A 206 -19.78 4.90 -5.86
N ARG A 207 -18.49 5.10 -6.13
CA ARG A 207 -18.05 5.83 -7.32
C ARG A 207 -18.31 5.09 -8.62
N ALA A 208 -18.09 3.77 -8.64
CA ALA A 208 -18.32 2.93 -9.81
C ALA A 208 -19.79 2.98 -10.28
N ASP A 209 -20.71 3.10 -9.32
CA ASP A 209 -22.16 3.18 -9.58
C ASP A 209 -22.69 4.64 -9.63
N GLY A 210 -21.79 5.63 -9.63
CA GLY A 210 -22.17 7.05 -9.76
C GLY A 210 -22.94 7.62 -8.56
N MET A 211 -22.83 6.99 -7.38
CA MET A 211 -23.56 7.36 -6.16
C MET A 211 -22.93 8.54 -5.41
N ILE A 212 -21.66 8.88 -5.69
CA ILE A 212 -21.01 10.09 -5.16
C ILE A 212 -21.42 11.30 -6.02
N ARG A 213 -22.60 11.85 -5.71
CA ARG A 213 -23.18 13.00 -6.44
C ARG A 213 -22.76 14.36 -5.90
N ARG A 214 -22.40 14.42 -4.61
CA ARG A 214 -22.05 15.65 -3.90
C ARG A 214 -20.67 15.49 -3.24
N PRO A 215 -19.56 15.61 -4.00
CA PRO A 215 -18.22 15.41 -3.44
C PRO A 215 -17.78 16.54 -2.49
N ALA A 216 -18.31 17.76 -2.64
CA ALA A 216 -18.02 18.89 -1.75
C ALA A 216 -18.42 18.64 -0.27
N PRO A 217 -19.68 18.27 0.06
CA PRO A 217 -20.04 17.96 1.44
C PRO A 217 -19.34 16.72 1.97
N LEU A 218 -19.02 15.72 1.12
CA LEU A 218 -18.21 14.57 1.52
C LEU A 218 -16.81 15.02 1.97
N ALA A 219 -16.18 15.89 1.18
CA ALA A 219 -14.88 16.47 1.49
C ALA A 219 -14.93 17.28 2.78
N GLY A 220 -15.87 18.23 2.86
CA GLY A 220 -16.03 19.13 4.00
C GLY A 220 -16.34 18.39 5.30
N ALA A 221 -17.30 17.45 5.28
CA ALA A 221 -17.63 16.65 6.45
C ALA A 221 -16.47 15.75 6.89
N GLY A 222 -15.73 15.15 5.94
CA GLY A 222 -14.53 14.39 6.25
C GLY A 222 -13.44 15.23 6.91
N LEU A 223 -13.19 16.42 6.38
CA LEU A 223 -12.15 17.33 6.89
C LEU A 223 -12.52 17.85 8.28
N LEU A 224 -13.76 18.33 8.45
CA LEU A 224 -14.27 18.82 9.73
C LEU A 224 -14.32 17.71 10.77
N GLY A 225 -14.74 16.49 10.37
CA GLY A 225 -14.76 15.33 11.25
C GLY A 225 -13.36 14.94 11.73
N ALA A 226 -12.38 14.86 10.82
CA ALA A 226 -10.99 14.58 11.18
C ALA A 226 -10.43 15.69 12.10
N ALA A 227 -10.72 16.96 11.79
CA ALA A 227 -10.27 18.11 12.58
C ALA A 227 -10.87 18.10 13.99
N ALA A 228 -12.17 17.83 14.11
CA ALA A 228 -12.83 17.72 15.41
C ALA A 228 -12.29 16.56 16.24
N LEU A 229 -12.08 15.39 15.62
CA LEU A 229 -11.52 14.22 16.30
C LEU A 229 -10.09 14.47 16.79
N VAL A 230 -9.24 15.12 16.00
CA VAL A 230 -7.88 15.47 16.41
C VAL A 230 -7.85 16.58 17.46
N ALA A 231 -8.71 17.59 17.33
CA ALA A 231 -8.72 18.73 18.24
C ALA A 231 -9.36 18.42 19.60
N LEU A 232 -10.35 17.52 19.64
CA LEU A 232 -11.19 17.26 20.82
C LEU A 232 -11.10 15.82 21.33
N GLY A 233 -10.57 14.90 20.53
CA GLY A 233 -10.50 13.47 20.84
C GLY A 233 -9.07 12.98 21.09
N PRO A 234 -8.90 11.67 21.37
CA PRO A 234 -7.60 11.06 21.68
C PRO A 234 -6.71 10.82 20.45
N TYR A 235 -6.99 11.48 19.32
CA TYR A 235 -6.36 11.19 18.02
C TYR A 235 -5.18 12.13 17.76
N PRO A 236 -4.00 11.61 17.35
CA PRO A 236 -2.83 12.45 17.09
C PRO A 236 -3.03 13.33 15.85
N LEU A 237 -2.26 14.41 15.75
CA LEU A 237 -2.27 15.31 14.59
C LEU A 237 -1.79 14.61 13.31
N SER A 238 -0.79 13.74 13.45
CA SER A 238 -0.20 13.01 12.33
C SER A 238 -1.16 11.95 11.78
N MET A 239 -1.38 11.96 10.46
CA MET A 239 -2.13 10.91 9.76
C MET A 239 -1.25 9.70 9.40
N VAL A 240 0.04 9.74 9.73
CA VAL A 240 1.01 8.63 9.59
C VAL A 240 1.49 8.17 10.97
N GLY A 241 2.10 6.99 11.05
CA GLY A 241 2.74 6.53 12.29
C GLY A 241 3.99 7.34 12.64
N MET A 242 4.08 7.78 13.89
CA MET A 242 5.22 8.52 14.42
C MET A 242 5.99 7.67 15.44
N PRO A 243 7.34 7.70 15.43
CA PRO A 243 8.13 7.04 16.47
C PRO A 243 7.79 7.60 17.85
N GLY A 244 7.55 6.73 18.83
CA GLY A 244 7.30 7.11 20.23
C GLY A 244 5.87 7.52 20.58
N GLU A 245 4.96 7.65 19.60
CA GLU A 245 3.54 7.89 19.87
C GLU A 245 2.83 6.59 20.28
N LYS A 246 2.07 6.64 21.39
CA LYS A 246 1.27 5.49 21.87
C LYS A 246 0.09 5.16 20.95
N VAL A 247 -0.49 6.18 20.32
CA VAL A 247 -1.64 6.07 19.42
C VAL A 247 -1.19 6.56 18.06
N SER A 248 -1.45 5.79 17.01
CA SER A 248 -1.29 6.20 15.61
C SER A 248 -2.65 6.17 14.92
N ASN A 249 -2.91 7.14 14.05
CA ASN A 249 -4.06 7.09 13.16
C ASN A 249 -3.94 6.04 12.05
N MET A 250 -2.75 5.50 11.79
CA MET A 250 -2.48 4.62 10.65
C MET A 250 -2.31 3.14 11.04
N ALA A 251 -1.77 2.88 12.23
CA ALA A 251 -1.45 1.52 12.67
C ALA A 251 -1.81 1.30 14.16
N PRO A 252 -2.98 0.73 14.47
CA PRO A 252 -4.11 0.47 13.55
C PRO A 252 -4.86 1.74 13.14
N PRO A 253 -5.57 1.73 11.98
CA PRO A 253 -6.37 2.85 11.52
C PRO A 253 -7.39 3.34 12.55
N THR A 254 -7.66 4.63 12.56
CA THR A 254 -8.67 5.24 13.45
C THR A 254 -9.85 5.80 12.67
N LEU A 255 -10.90 6.17 13.38
CA LEU A 255 -12.02 6.95 12.87
C LEU A 255 -11.54 8.30 12.28
N ALA A 256 -10.52 8.92 12.87
CA ALA A 256 -9.91 10.13 12.30
C ALA A 256 -9.34 9.86 10.90
N LEU A 257 -8.71 8.71 10.67
CA LEU A 257 -8.24 8.31 9.33
C LEU A 257 -9.40 8.03 8.38
N LEU A 258 -10.52 7.47 8.86
CA LEU A 258 -11.72 7.29 8.02
C LEU A 258 -12.27 8.64 7.56
N CYS A 259 -12.41 9.62 8.47
CA CYS A 259 -12.82 10.98 8.15
C CYS A 259 -11.84 11.66 7.17
N HIS A 260 -10.53 11.49 7.40
CA HIS A 260 -9.49 11.94 6.48
C HIS A 260 -9.64 11.29 5.08
N GLY A 261 -10.00 10.01 5.02
CA GLY A 261 -10.31 9.32 3.79
C GLY A 261 -11.50 9.92 3.03
N LEU A 262 -12.57 10.33 3.74
CA LEU A 262 -13.70 11.04 3.14
C LEU A 262 -13.29 12.42 2.60
N TRP A 263 -12.45 13.14 3.34
CA TRP A 263 -11.83 14.39 2.87
C TRP A 263 -11.10 14.17 1.54
N MET A 264 -10.18 13.22 1.51
CA MET A 264 -9.36 12.93 0.34
C MET A 264 -10.18 12.44 -0.87
N VAL A 265 -11.15 11.55 -0.65
CA VAL A 265 -12.03 11.04 -1.72
C VAL A 265 -12.92 12.16 -2.27
N GLY A 266 -13.50 12.99 -1.41
CA GLY A 266 -14.28 14.15 -1.84
C GLY A 266 -13.42 15.14 -2.63
N ALA A 267 -12.20 15.44 -2.16
CA ALA A 267 -11.26 16.34 -2.82
C ALA A 267 -10.87 15.84 -4.23
N VAL A 268 -10.52 14.55 -4.39
CA VAL A 268 -10.18 14.03 -5.73
C VAL A 268 -11.40 14.00 -6.65
N GLU A 269 -12.60 13.70 -6.15
CA GLU A 269 -13.81 13.76 -6.99
C GLU A 269 -14.16 15.19 -7.44
N LEU A 270 -13.86 16.22 -6.62
CA LEU A 270 -13.94 17.63 -7.05
C LEU A 270 -12.91 17.94 -8.16
N LEU A 271 -11.72 17.35 -8.08
CA LEU A 271 -10.65 17.51 -9.07
C LEU A 271 -10.81 16.61 -10.30
N ARG A 272 -11.90 15.85 -10.43
CA ARG A 272 -12.13 14.95 -11.56
C ARG A 272 -12.15 15.67 -12.90
N GLY A 273 -12.82 16.82 -12.98
CA GLY A 273 -12.88 17.63 -14.21
C GLY A 273 -11.49 18.02 -14.74
N PRO A 274 -10.69 18.78 -13.96
CA PRO A 274 -9.33 19.13 -14.37
C PRO A 274 -8.42 17.90 -14.56
N GLY A 275 -8.56 16.88 -13.71
CA GLY A 275 -7.80 15.63 -13.82
C GLY A 275 -8.03 14.90 -15.15
N THR A 276 -9.29 14.78 -15.58
CA THR A 276 -9.65 14.18 -16.87
C THR A 276 -9.09 14.98 -18.05
N ARG A 277 -9.11 16.32 -17.99
CA ARG A 277 -8.47 17.18 -19.01
C ARG A 277 -6.96 16.99 -19.06
N LEU A 278 -6.31 16.77 -17.91
CA LEU A 278 -4.87 16.55 -17.82
C LEU A 278 -4.46 15.23 -18.50
N VAL A 279 -5.16 14.13 -18.21
CA VAL A 279 -4.89 12.81 -18.83
C VAL A 279 -5.39 12.69 -20.27
N ALA A 280 -6.18 13.64 -20.75
CA ALA A 280 -6.48 13.73 -22.18
C ALA A 280 -5.22 14.08 -23.01
N ARG A 281 -4.21 14.71 -22.40
CA ARG A 281 -2.94 15.03 -23.05
C ARG A 281 -2.12 13.76 -23.30
N ALA A 282 -1.75 13.50 -24.55
CA ALA A 282 -1.06 12.27 -24.96
C ALA A 282 0.28 12.03 -24.22
N GLY A 283 1.02 13.10 -23.88
CA GLY A 283 2.24 12.98 -23.07
C GLY A 283 1.97 12.46 -21.66
N VAL A 284 0.98 13.04 -20.99
CA VAL A 284 0.59 12.64 -19.62
C VAL A 284 0.04 11.23 -19.62
N TRP A 285 -0.84 10.88 -20.58
CA TRP A 285 -1.40 9.53 -20.64
C TRP A 285 -0.34 8.46 -20.84
N ARG A 286 0.65 8.70 -21.73
CA ARG A 286 1.79 7.80 -21.90
C ARG A 286 2.56 7.61 -20.59
N ALA A 287 2.85 8.70 -19.87
CA ALA A 287 3.53 8.62 -18.58
C ALA A 287 2.73 7.78 -17.56
N VAL A 288 1.40 8.01 -17.46
CA VAL A 288 0.51 7.27 -16.56
C VAL A 288 0.47 5.78 -16.91
N VAL A 289 0.39 5.42 -18.20
CA VAL A 289 0.37 4.02 -18.64
C VAL A 289 1.70 3.33 -18.34
N THR A 290 2.83 3.98 -18.66
CA THR A 290 4.17 3.46 -18.36
C THR A 290 4.37 3.27 -16.86
N ALA A 291 4.02 4.27 -16.05
CA ALA A 291 4.14 4.21 -14.59
C ALA A 291 3.27 3.09 -14.00
N ASN A 292 2.02 2.94 -14.45
CA ASN A 292 1.14 1.84 -14.03
C ASN A 292 1.70 0.45 -14.38
N GLY A 293 2.51 0.33 -15.42
CA GLY A 293 3.12 -0.92 -15.85
C GLY A 293 4.27 -1.40 -14.96
N VAL A 294 4.87 -0.50 -14.17
CA VAL A 294 6.00 -0.78 -13.28
C VAL A 294 5.75 -0.38 -11.82
N ALA A 295 4.50 -0.01 -11.52
CA ALA A 295 4.12 0.58 -10.24
C ALA A 295 4.44 -0.36 -9.07
N MET A 296 4.13 -1.65 -9.19
CA MET A 296 4.36 -2.60 -8.11
C MET A 296 5.85 -2.82 -7.88
N THR A 297 6.64 -2.98 -8.94
CA THR A 297 8.09 -3.11 -8.83
C THR A 297 8.70 -1.85 -8.22
N ALA A 298 8.34 -0.66 -8.71
CA ALA A 298 8.85 0.60 -8.14
C ALA A 298 8.51 0.71 -6.63
N PHE A 299 7.28 0.36 -6.24
CA PHE A 299 6.86 0.36 -4.83
C PHE A 299 7.61 -0.67 -3.97
N LEU A 300 7.95 -1.85 -4.48
CA LEU A 300 8.71 -2.82 -3.68
C LEU A 300 10.16 -2.36 -3.48
N TRP A 301 10.77 -1.78 -4.50
CA TRP A 301 12.20 -1.49 -4.52
C TRP A 301 12.59 -0.06 -4.09
N HIS A 302 11.64 0.87 -3.92
CA HIS A 302 11.97 2.27 -3.60
C HIS A 302 12.72 2.46 -2.27
N LEU A 303 12.38 1.69 -1.23
CA LEU A 303 13.13 1.76 0.04
C LEU A 303 14.52 1.14 -0.10
N THR A 304 14.64 0.05 -0.85
CA THR A 304 15.95 -0.53 -1.21
C THR A 304 16.83 0.50 -1.90
N ALA A 305 16.27 1.27 -2.85
CA ALA A 305 17.00 2.33 -3.52
C ALA A 305 17.42 3.45 -2.55
N MET A 306 16.52 3.89 -1.66
CA MET A 306 16.84 4.92 -0.68
C MET A 306 17.95 4.49 0.29
N LEU A 307 17.85 3.26 0.80
CA LEU A 307 18.86 2.68 1.67
C LEU A 307 20.19 2.48 0.93
N GLY A 308 20.15 2.11 -0.34
CA GLY A 308 21.34 2.04 -1.19
C GLY A 308 22.03 3.40 -1.37
N VAL A 309 21.26 4.47 -1.55
CA VAL A 309 21.80 5.84 -1.63
C VAL A 309 22.44 6.25 -0.30
N TYR A 310 21.78 6.02 0.83
CA TYR A 310 22.38 6.31 2.14
C TYR A 310 23.60 5.43 2.44
N GLY A 311 23.55 4.14 2.11
CA GLY A 311 24.67 3.23 2.26
C GLY A 311 25.87 3.64 1.42
N ALA A 312 25.65 4.13 0.19
CA ALA A 312 26.71 4.67 -0.66
C ALA A 312 27.31 5.97 -0.10
N LEU A 313 26.49 6.87 0.46
CA LEU A 313 26.99 8.09 1.09
C LEU A 313 27.84 7.79 2.33
N LEU A 314 27.36 6.89 3.19
CA LEU A 314 28.08 6.45 4.38
C LEU A 314 29.38 5.72 4.03
N GLY A 315 29.36 4.83 3.02
CA GLY A 315 30.55 4.12 2.55
C GLY A 315 31.58 4.99 1.83
N LEU A 316 31.24 6.23 1.49
CA LEU A 316 32.15 7.25 0.95
C LEU A 316 32.63 8.24 2.04
N ASP A 317 32.40 7.92 3.31
CA ASP A 317 32.73 8.75 4.48
C ASP A 317 32.20 10.19 4.35
N ARG A 318 31.03 10.36 3.71
CA ARG A 318 30.38 11.67 3.57
C ARG A 318 29.64 12.02 4.84
N GLU A 319 29.98 13.15 5.45
CA GLU A 319 29.20 13.70 6.56
C GLU A 319 27.76 13.99 6.12
N LEU A 320 26.81 13.28 6.73
CA LEU A 320 25.40 13.54 6.53
C LEU A 320 25.01 14.79 7.32
N PRO A 321 24.42 15.82 6.70
CA PRO A 321 24.00 17.01 7.42
C PRO A 321 22.91 16.65 8.42
N ALA A 322 22.94 17.31 9.58
CA ALA A 322 21.89 17.15 10.58
C ALA A 322 20.50 17.38 9.95
N PRO A 323 19.50 16.54 10.25
CA PRO A 323 18.16 16.66 9.67
C PRO A 323 17.56 18.06 9.82
N ALA A 324 16.80 18.48 8.80
CA ALA A 324 16.11 19.78 8.73
C ALA A 324 17.00 21.04 8.70
N THR A 325 18.33 20.92 8.66
CA THR A 325 19.23 22.05 8.40
C THR A 325 19.17 22.52 6.93
N GLY A 326 19.65 23.73 6.63
CA GLY A 326 19.73 24.23 5.25
C GLY A 326 20.56 23.33 4.33
N ALA A 327 21.66 22.76 4.85
CA ALA A 327 22.48 21.79 4.12
C ALA A 327 21.71 20.49 3.84
N TRP A 328 20.89 20.01 4.78
CA TRP A 328 20.05 18.85 4.56
C TRP A 328 19.03 19.09 3.44
N TRP A 329 18.34 20.24 3.47
CA TRP A 329 17.39 20.62 2.42
C TRP A 329 18.04 20.79 1.05
N ALA A 330 19.26 21.33 0.99
CA ALA A 330 20.02 21.45 -0.26
C ALA A 330 20.35 20.08 -0.88
N GLN A 331 20.56 19.04 -0.06
CA GLN A 331 20.82 17.68 -0.53
C GLN A 331 19.56 16.90 -0.93
N VAL A 332 18.37 17.30 -0.47
CA VAL A 332 17.11 16.57 -0.74
C VAL A 332 16.88 16.37 -2.25
N PRO A 333 16.93 17.38 -3.12
CA PRO A 333 16.69 17.18 -4.55
C PRO A 333 17.66 16.18 -5.20
N LEU A 334 18.95 16.26 -4.86
CA LEU A 334 19.97 15.35 -5.37
C LEU A 334 19.75 13.92 -4.86
N ARG A 335 19.40 13.76 -3.58
CA ARG A 335 19.13 12.46 -2.96
C ARG A 335 17.88 11.80 -3.55
N LEU A 336 16.80 12.57 -3.76
CA LEU A 336 15.59 12.09 -4.43
C LEU A 336 15.87 11.70 -5.88
N LEU A 337 16.69 12.47 -6.61
CA LEU A 337 17.10 12.12 -7.96
C LEU A 337 17.91 10.81 -7.98
N ALA A 338 18.89 10.67 -7.09
CA ALA A 338 19.68 9.44 -6.97
C ALA A 338 18.80 8.22 -6.64
N ALA A 339 17.87 8.36 -5.69
CA ALA A 339 16.92 7.32 -5.33
C ALA A 339 15.98 6.96 -6.50
N ALA A 340 15.52 7.97 -7.26
CA ALA A 340 14.71 7.76 -8.46
C ALA A 340 15.47 7.01 -9.56
N LEU A 341 16.72 7.38 -9.82
CA LEU A 341 17.58 6.70 -10.80
C LEU A 341 17.86 5.25 -10.39
N LEU A 342 18.20 5.01 -9.12
CA LEU A 342 18.43 3.66 -8.62
C LEU A 342 17.14 2.82 -8.61
N THR A 343 15.99 3.43 -8.28
CA THR A 343 14.69 2.75 -8.42
C THR A 343 14.40 2.42 -9.87
N ALA A 344 14.68 3.31 -10.82
CA ALA A 344 14.50 3.05 -12.24
C ALA A 344 15.40 1.91 -12.74
N LEU A 345 16.64 1.80 -12.23
CA LEU A 345 17.54 0.69 -12.51
C LEU A 345 17.00 -0.64 -11.96
N LEU A 346 16.55 -0.67 -10.71
CA LEU A 346 15.93 -1.86 -10.11
C LEU A 346 14.66 -2.27 -10.87
N VAL A 347 13.82 -1.30 -11.24
CA VAL A 347 12.67 -1.54 -12.11
C VAL A 347 13.10 -2.14 -13.45
N ALA A 348 14.14 -1.62 -14.10
CA ALA A 348 14.64 -2.18 -15.36
C ALA A 348 15.09 -3.64 -15.21
N ALA A 349 15.74 -3.98 -14.09
CA ALA A 349 16.18 -5.34 -13.78
C ALA A 349 15.01 -6.30 -13.47
N PHE A 350 13.98 -5.84 -12.76
CA PHE A 350 12.90 -6.69 -12.25
C PHE A 350 11.56 -6.59 -13.00
N ARG A 351 11.38 -5.64 -13.94
CA ARG A 351 10.11 -5.43 -14.68
C ARG A 351 9.55 -6.68 -15.36
N ARG A 352 10.42 -7.64 -15.73
CA ARG A 352 10.00 -8.92 -16.35
C ARG A 352 9.04 -9.73 -15.46
N PHE A 353 9.12 -9.54 -14.15
CA PHE A 353 8.27 -10.24 -13.18
C PHE A 353 6.90 -9.59 -12.99
N GLU A 354 6.73 -8.34 -13.44
CA GLU A 354 5.45 -7.61 -13.46
C GLU A 354 4.69 -7.80 -14.80
N ALA A 355 5.36 -8.41 -15.79
CA ALA A 355 4.78 -8.67 -17.10
C ALA A 355 3.50 -9.53 -16.99
N PRO A 356 2.43 -9.20 -17.75
CA PRO A 356 1.21 -9.98 -17.76
C PRO A 356 1.49 -11.44 -18.13
N VAL A 357 1.02 -12.37 -17.30
CA VAL A 357 1.02 -13.79 -17.64
C VAL A 357 -0.20 -14.07 -18.51
N PRO A 358 -0.07 -14.76 -19.66
CA PRO A 358 -1.21 -15.16 -20.48
C PRO A 358 -2.27 -15.86 -19.63
N ALA A 359 -3.54 -15.48 -19.82
CA ALA A 359 -4.64 -16.07 -19.09
C ALA A 359 -4.80 -17.53 -19.48
N ALA A 360 -4.48 -18.46 -18.58
CA ALA A 360 -4.81 -19.86 -18.77
C ALA A 360 -6.33 -20.06 -18.63
N PRO A 361 -6.94 -21.01 -19.35
CA PRO A 361 -8.35 -21.35 -19.18
C PRO A 361 -8.64 -21.72 -17.72
N SER A 362 -9.57 -21.00 -17.09
CA SER A 362 -9.99 -21.28 -15.71
C SER A 362 -11.34 -22.00 -15.72
N THR A 363 -11.41 -23.21 -15.17
CA THR A 363 -12.65 -23.98 -15.07
C THR A 363 -13.56 -23.50 -13.92
N GLY A 364 -13.05 -22.66 -13.01
CA GLY A 364 -13.83 -22.05 -11.93
C GLY A 364 -14.03 -22.93 -10.69
N ALA A 365 -13.58 -24.18 -10.72
CA ALA A 365 -13.66 -25.12 -9.60
C ALA A 365 -12.46 -24.94 -8.65
N GLY A 366 -12.59 -24.01 -7.70
CA GLY A 366 -11.50 -23.77 -6.73
C GLY A 366 -11.76 -22.68 -5.70
N GLY A 367 -13.01 -22.26 -5.50
CA GLY A 367 -13.37 -21.15 -4.59
C GLY A 367 -12.77 -21.28 -3.18
N PRO A 368 -12.98 -22.41 -2.47
CA PRO A 368 -12.43 -22.62 -1.13
C PRO A 368 -10.89 -22.64 -1.12
N ALA A 369 -10.26 -23.33 -2.07
CA ALA A 369 -8.80 -23.38 -2.17
C ALA A 369 -8.19 -21.99 -2.45
N ALA A 370 -8.86 -21.17 -3.28
CA ALA A 370 -8.46 -19.80 -3.55
C ALA A 370 -8.64 -18.90 -2.32
N ALA A 371 -9.70 -19.11 -1.52
CA ALA A 371 -9.93 -18.41 -0.26
C ALA A 371 -8.86 -18.75 0.78
N VAL A 372 -8.54 -20.04 0.96
CA VAL A 372 -7.43 -20.47 1.83
C VAL A 372 -6.11 -19.89 1.35
N GLY A 373 -5.84 -19.97 0.04
CA GLY A 373 -4.61 -19.45 -0.54
C GLY A 373 -4.42 -17.95 -0.35
N ILE A 374 -5.47 -17.13 -0.56
CA ILE A 374 -5.38 -15.69 -0.31
C ILE A 374 -5.23 -15.36 1.18
N THR A 375 -5.87 -16.11 2.08
CA THR A 375 -5.70 -15.94 3.52
C THR A 375 -4.27 -16.25 3.95
N LEU A 376 -3.68 -17.35 3.47
CA LEU A 376 -2.29 -17.70 3.75
C LEU A 376 -1.31 -16.66 3.19
N ALA A 377 -1.56 -16.18 1.96
CA ALA A 377 -0.75 -15.13 1.36
C ALA A 377 -0.83 -13.82 2.15
N LEU A 378 -2.04 -13.44 2.59
CA LEU A 378 -2.27 -12.26 3.43
C LEU A 378 -1.52 -12.39 4.77
N LEU A 379 -1.68 -13.52 5.47
CA LEU A 379 -1.02 -13.74 6.77
C LEU A 379 0.50 -13.78 6.63
N GLY A 380 1.01 -14.41 5.56
CA GLY A 380 2.44 -14.45 5.29
C GLY A 380 3.04 -13.09 4.97
N VAL A 381 2.40 -12.30 4.10
CA VAL A 381 2.88 -10.96 3.75
C VAL A 381 2.78 -9.99 4.94
N LEU A 382 1.67 -10.02 5.70
CA LEU A 382 1.54 -9.21 6.91
C LEU A 382 2.54 -9.63 8.00
N GLY A 383 2.69 -10.93 8.23
CA GLY A 383 3.66 -11.48 9.19
C GLY A 383 5.09 -11.06 8.84
N LEU A 384 5.45 -11.10 7.55
CA LEU A 384 6.77 -10.66 7.09
C LEU A 384 6.97 -9.15 7.25
N SER A 385 5.91 -8.36 7.05
CA SER A 385 5.98 -6.91 7.26
C SER A 385 6.25 -6.51 8.71
N LEU A 386 5.80 -7.33 9.67
CA LEU A 386 6.00 -7.11 11.10
C LEU A 386 7.34 -7.66 11.60
N THR A 387 7.71 -8.86 11.14
CA THR A 387 8.96 -9.53 11.56
C THR A 387 10.19 -8.90 10.93
N GLY A 388 10.12 -8.60 9.64
CA GLY A 388 11.28 -8.30 8.81
C GLY A 388 12.20 -9.50 8.62
N PHE A 389 13.35 -9.28 8.00
CA PHE A 389 14.35 -10.31 7.78
C PHE A 389 15.49 -10.31 8.81
N ALA A 390 15.51 -9.34 9.72
CA ALA A 390 16.54 -9.25 10.74
C ALA A 390 16.39 -10.40 11.76
N GLY A 391 17.50 -11.09 12.06
CA GLY A 391 17.50 -12.25 12.95
C GLY A 391 16.68 -13.43 12.45
N LEU A 392 16.69 -13.65 11.13
CA LEU A 392 16.03 -14.77 10.43
C LEU A 392 16.38 -16.13 11.06
N LEU A 393 17.63 -16.30 11.47
CA LEU A 393 18.14 -17.55 12.06
C LEU A 393 17.97 -17.60 13.59
N ASP A 394 17.83 -16.45 14.24
CA ASP A 394 17.72 -16.34 15.70
C ASP A 394 16.30 -16.63 16.23
N GLY A 395 15.36 -16.95 15.34
CA GLY A 395 13.98 -17.25 15.72
C GLY A 395 13.18 -16.01 16.14
N HIS A 396 13.61 -14.80 15.76
CA HIS A 396 12.85 -13.58 16.04
C HIS A 396 11.41 -13.69 15.54
N SER A 397 10.46 -13.47 16.46
CA SER A 397 9.03 -13.48 16.17
C SER A 397 8.40 -12.11 16.43
N ALA A 398 7.42 -11.75 15.62
CA ALA A 398 6.54 -10.62 15.88
C ALA A 398 5.10 -11.12 16.07
N THR A 399 4.34 -10.44 16.92
CA THR A 399 2.94 -10.79 17.17
C THR A 399 2.07 -10.25 16.04
N LEU A 400 1.55 -11.14 15.20
CA LEU A 400 0.51 -10.82 14.23
C LEU A 400 -0.85 -10.93 14.92
N ILE A 401 -1.41 -9.78 15.31
CA ILE A 401 -2.64 -9.65 16.11
C ILE A 401 -2.47 -10.26 17.51
N ALA A 402 -2.47 -11.58 17.61
CA ALA A 402 -2.30 -12.34 18.86
C ALA A 402 -1.39 -13.57 18.70
N VAL A 403 -0.92 -13.88 17.48
CA VAL A 403 -0.14 -15.09 17.20
C VAL A 403 1.32 -14.70 16.91
N PRO A 404 2.31 -15.29 17.59
CA PRO A 404 3.71 -15.07 17.25
C PRO A 404 4.01 -15.72 15.90
N VAL A 405 4.59 -14.94 14.99
CA VAL A 405 5.00 -15.40 13.66
C VAL A 405 6.48 -15.11 13.48
N THR A 406 7.24 -16.08 12.99
CA THR A 406 8.65 -15.92 12.61
C THR A 406 8.77 -15.59 11.12
N ALA A 407 9.87 -14.96 10.72
CA ALA A 407 10.11 -14.63 9.31
C ALA A 407 10.08 -15.87 8.38
N PRO A 408 10.68 -17.04 8.73
CA PRO A 408 10.56 -18.24 7.91
C PRO A 408 9.12 -18.74 7.80
N ALA A 409 8.34 -18.71 8.88
CA ALA A 409 6.93 -19.09 8.87
C ALA A 409 6.11 -18.15 7.96
N ALA A 410 6.36 -16.84 8.06
CA ALA A 410 5.72 -15.83 7.22
C ALA A 410 6.01 -16.05 5.72
N VAL A 411 7.27 -16.32 5.37
CA VAL A 411 7.68 -16.65 3.99
C VAL A 411 7.01 -17.95 3.52
N GLY A 412 6.96 -18.97 4.36
CA GLY A 412 6.28 -20.24 4.07
C GLY A 412 4.78 -20.05 3.80
N LEU A 413 4.09 -19.27 4.62
CA LEU A 413 2.67 -18.93 4.43
C LEU A 413 2.44 -18.15 3.13
N ALA A 414 3.31 -17.18 2.82
CA ALA A 414 3.23 -16.40 1.59
C ALA A 414 3.42 -17.28 0.33
N LEU A 415 4.41 -18.17 0.35
CA LEU A 415 4.68 -19.14 -0.73
C LEU A 415 3.54 -20.14 -0.89
N ALA A 416 3.09 -20.75 0.20
CA ALA A 416 1.99 -21.70 0.19
C ALA A 416 0.70 -21.06 -0.35
N GLY A 417 0.38 -19.86 0.13
CA GLY A 417 -0.78 -19.10 -0.34
C GLY A 417 -0.69 -18.75 -1.82
N TRP A 418 0.46 -18.29 -2.28
CA TRP A 418 0.71 -17.98 -3.69
C TRP A 418 0.51 -19.21 -4.60
N LEU A 419 1.13 -20.34 -4.24
CA LEU A 419 1.03 -21.60 -4.99
C LEU A 419 -0.40 -22.16 -5.00
N LEU A 420 -1.12 -22.08 -3.87
CA LEU A 420 -2.51 -22.54 -3.78
C LEU A 420 -3.43 -21.72 -4.67
N VAL A 421 -3.30 -20.39 -4.72
CA VAL A 421 -4.09 -19.54 -5.62
C VAL A 421 -3.76 -19.82 -7.09
N GLU A 422 -2.48 -20.04 -7.39
CA GLU A 422 -2.06 -20.35 -8.75
C GLU A 422 -2.61 -21.70 -9.22
N ARG A 423 -2.60 -22.72 -8.35
CA ARG A 423 -3.21 -24.04 -8.60
C ARG A 423 -4.73 -23.96 -8.68
N ALA A 424 -5.41 -23.30 -7.73
CA ALA A 424 -6.87 -23.22 -7.69
C ALA A 424 -7.48 -22.56 -8.94
N GLY A 425 -6.72 -21.71 -9.64
CA GLY A 425 -7.17 -21.13 -10.89
C GLY A 425 -6.70 -21.86 -12.15
N ARG A 426 -5.71 -22.77 -12.09
CA ARG A 426 -5.33 -23.67 -13.19
C ARG A 426 -6.20 -24.92 -13.03
N GLY A 427 -7.18 -25.11 -13.92
CA GLY A 427 -7.98 -26.33 -13.88
C GLY A 427 -7.06 -27.56 -13.85
N GLY A 428 -7.31 -28.50 -12.94
CA GLY A 428 -6.59 -29.76 -12.93
C GLY A 428 -6.78 -30.45 -14.28
N SER A 429 -5.71 -30.64 -15.02
CA SER A 429 -5.63 -31.73 -15.98
C SER A 429 -5.72 -33.01 -15.15
N ARG A 430 -6.93 -33.58 -15.07
CA ARG A 430 -7.07 -34.99 -14.73
C ARG A 430 -6.59 -35.81 -15.92
#